data_AF-A0A2I0V7K7-F1
#
_entry.id   AF-A0A2I0V7K7-F1
#
_cell.length_a   1.000
_cell.length_b   1.000
_cell.length_c   1.000
_cell.angle_alpha   90.00
_cell.angle_beta   90.00
_cell.angle_gamma   90.00
#
_symmetry.space_group_name_H-M   'P 1'
#
loop_
_entity.id
_entity.type
_entity.pdbx_description
1 polymer ?
#
loop_
_entity_poly.entity_id
_entity_poly.type
_entity_poly.pdbx_seq_one_letter_code
_entity_poly.pdbx_strand_id
1 'polypeptide(L)'
;MLLDKVENLLSRMDQSPSTSMLIDVQPAMKALIANDLLEHLDMDMKVYIAFCLREITRITTPNAPYDDNIMKEIFRLIVRAFKNLDEISSCSFSKRVSILETVAKV
;
A
#
# COMPACT_ATOMS: atom_id res chain seq x y z
N MET A 1 -14.69 2.99 -4.53
CA MET A 1 -14.18 1.64 -4.87
C MET A 1 -13.93 0.85 -3.58
N LEU A 2 -13.87 -0.48 -3.60
CA LEU A 2 -13.63 -1.28 -2.38
C LEU A 2 -12.28 -0.94 -1.71
N LEU A 3 -11.26 -0.66 -2.53
CA LEU A 3 -9.93 -0.26 -2.09
C LEU A 3 -9.92 1.09 -1.34
N ASP A 4 -10.75 2.07 -1.70
CA ASP A 4 -10.86 3.34 -0.94
C ASP A 4 -11.31 3.08 0.51
N LYS A 5 -12.14 2.06 0.75
CA LYS A 5 -12.59 1.71 2.11
C LYS A 5 -11.45 1.06 2.89
N VAL A 6 -10.71 0.14 2.27
CA VAL A 6 -9.54 -0.51 2.88
C VAL A 6 -8.48 0.54 3.24
N GLU A 7 -8.21 1.47 2.31
CA GLU A 7 -7.34 2.62 2.50
C GLU A 7 -7.74 3.48 3.71
N ASN A 8 -9.01 3.89 3.78
CA ASN A 8 -9.53 4.70 4.89
C ASN A 8 -9.46 3.98 6.23
N LEU A 9 -9.59 2.65 6.25
CA LEU A 9 -9.44 1.87 7.47
C LEU A 9 -7.98 1.79 7.91
N LEU A 10 -7.07 1.44 7.00
CA LEU A 10 -5.65 1.29 7.30
C LEU A 10 -5.00 2.63 7.72
N SER A 11 -5.35 3.74 7.06
CA SER A 11 -4.81 5.08 7.39
C SER A 11 -5.17 5.58 8.79
N ARG A 12 -6.23 5.05 9.41
CA ARG A 12 -6.69 5.43 10.75
C ARG A 12 -6.14 4.53 11.85
N MET A 13 -5.46 3.45 11.50
CA MET A 13 -4.88 2.53 12.49
C MET A 13 -3.57 3.11 13.02
N ASP A 14 -3.39 3.06 14.34
CA ASP A 14 -2.11 3.43 14.94
C ASP A 14 -1.03 2.39 14.62
N GLN A 15 0.22 2.81 14.75
CA GLN A 15 1.36 1.91 14.68
C GLN A 15 1.33 0.91 15.85
N SER A 16 1.73 -0.33 15.60
CA SER A 16 1.71 -1.43 16.58
C SER A 16 0.30 -1.67 17.18
N PRO A 17 -0.71 -1.98 16.34
CA PRO A 17 -2.06 -2.21 16.82
C PRO A 17 -2.16 -3.49 17.65
N SER A 18 -3.26 -3.63 18.39
CA SER A 18 -3.55 -4.82 19.18
C SER A 18 -3.60 -6.10 18.33
N THR A 19 -3.32 -7.25 18.96
CA THR A 19 -3.34 -8.56 18.29
C THR A 19 -4.67 -8.86 17.60
N SER A 20 -5.80 -8.48 18.20
CA SER A 20 -7.12 -8.69 17.58
C SER A 20 -7.26 -7.89 16.29
N MET A 21 -6.84 -6.63 16.29
CA MET A 21 -6.87 -5.80 15.08
C MET A 21 -5.96 -6.35 13.98
N LEU A 22 -4.78 -6.90 14.34
CA LEU A 22 -3.90 -7.57 13.38
C LEU A 22 -4.56 -8.81 12.76
N ILE A 23 -5.25 -9.61 13.56
CA ILE A 23 -6.00 -10.78 13.07
C ILE A 23 -7.10 -10.35 12.09
N ASP A 24 -7.82 -9.28 12.41
CA ASP A 24 -8.91 -8.77 11.56
C ASP A 24 -8.42 -8.25 10.20
N VAL A 25 -7.23 -7.63 10.14
CA VAL A 25 -6.66 -7.12 8.88
C VAL A 25 -5.82 -8.14 8.10
N GLN A 26 -5.46 -9.26 8.72
CA GLN A 26 -4.62 -10.30 8.10
C GLN A 26 -5.17 -10.81 6.76
N PRO A 27 -6.49 -11.03 6.56
CA PRO A 27 -7.03 -11.43 5.27
C PRO A 27 -6.78 -10.39 4.17
N ALA A 28 -6.94 -9.09 4.48
CA ALA A 28 -6.67 -8.01 3.54
C ALA A 28 -5.17 -7.93 3.21
N MET A 29 -4.30 -8.06 4.21
CA MET A 29 -2.85 -8.10 4.02
C MET A 29 -2.42 -9.22 3.07
N LYS A 30 -3.02 -10.41 3.17
CA LYS A 30 -2.74 -11.55 2.29
C LYS A 30 -3.29 -11.33 0.88
N ALA A 31 -4.49 -10.77 0.76
CA ALA A 31 -5.11 -10.50 -0.54
C ALA A 31 -4.35 -9.46 -1.36
N LEU A 32 -3.78 -8.43 -0.71
CA LEU A 32 -3.04 -7.34 -1.37
C LEU A 32 -1.71 -7.78 -2.02
N ILE A 33 -1.16 -8.92 -1.59
CA ILE A 33 0.10 -9.48 -2.14
C ILE A 33 -0.12 -10.67 -3.08
N ALA A 34 -1.37 -11.04 -3.34
CA ALA A 34 -1.66 -12.16 -4.24
C ALA A 34 -1.21 -11.80 -5.67
N ASN A 35 -0.32 -12.61 -6.26
CA ASN A 35 0.31 -12.34 -7.56
C ASN A 35 -0.70 -12.10 -8.69
N ASP A 36 -1.82 -12.83 -8.68
CA ASP A 36 -2.91 -12.67 -9.65
C ASP A 36 -3.48 -11.25 -9.68
N LEU A 37 -3.41 -10.54 -8.54
CA LEU A 37 -3.84 -9.16 -8.42
C LEU A 37 -2.80 -8.19 -8.99
N LEU A 38 -1.50 -8.42 -8.80
CA LEU A 38 -0.48 -7.41 -9.16
C LEU A 38 -0.14 -7.38 -10.65
N GLU A 39 -0.23 -8.51 -11.35
CA GLU A 39 0.21 -8.59 -12.76
C GLU A 39 -0.78 -7.94 -13.73
N HIS A 40 -2.09 -8.13 -13.52
CA HIS A 40 -3.13 -7.71 -14.46
C HIS A 40 -3.78 -6.37 -14.17
N LEU A 41 -3.41 -5.70 -13.07
CA LEU A 41 -4.03 -4.43 -12.71
C LEU A 41 -3.53 -3.24 -13.53
N ASP A 42 -4.48 -2.35 -13.80
CA ASP A 42 -4.24 -1.00 -14.30
C ASP A 42 -3.30 -0.21 -13.35
N MET A 43 -2.64 0.80 -13.90
CA MET A 43 -1.65 1.61 -13.17
C MET A 43 -2.25 2.36 -11.98
N ASP A 44 -3.46 2.88 -12.09
CA ASP A 44 -4.12 3.57 -10.98
C ASP A 44 -4.46 2.56 -9.88
N MET A 45 -4.98 1.37 -10.22
CA MET A 45 -5.20 0.30 -9.21
C MET A 45 -3.90 -0.13 -8.52
N LYS A 46 -2.78 -0.17 -9.23
CA LYS A 46 -1.45 -0.43 -8.65
C LYS A 46 -1.04 0.65 -7.63
N VAL A 47 -1.37 1.92 -7.88
CA VAL A 47 -1.15 3.01 -6.92
C VAL A 47 -1.98 2.80 -5.64
N TYR A 48 -3.24 2.41 -5.78
CA TYR A 48 -4.11 2.11 -4.63
C TYR A 48 -3.55 0.97 -3.76
N ILE A 49 -3.06 -0.10 -4.39
CA ILE A 49 -2.46 -1.22 -3.67
C ILE A 49 -1.13 -0.80 -3.02
N ALA A 50 -0.30 -0.02 -3.74
CA ALA A 50 0.94 0.53 -3.18
C ALA A 50 0.67 1.37 -1.92
N PHE A 51 -0.38 2.20 -1.93
CA PHE A 51 -0.80 2.95 -0.74
C PHE A 51 -1.21 2.02 0.41
N CYS A 52 -2.04 1.03 0.16
CA CYS A 52 -2.49 0.08 1.19
C CYS A 52 -1.31 -0.70 1.81
N LEU A 53 -0.38 -1.16 0.98
CA LEU A 53 0.83 -1.86 1.43
C LEU A 53 1.75 -0.94 2.24
N ARG A 54 1.88 0.33 1.85
CA ARG A 54 2.59 1.35 2.62
C ARG A 54 1.97 1.53 4.01
N GLU A 55 0.64 1.58 4.11
CA GLU A 55 -0.03 1.66 5.41
C GLU A 55 0.22 0.42 6.26
N ILE A 56 0.16 -0.76 5.67
CA ILE A 56 0.47 -2.03 6.37
C ILE A 56 1.89 -1.99 6.93
N THR A 57 2.87 -1.53 6.16
CA THR A 57 4.25 -1.35 6.66
C THR A 57 4.31 -0.38 7.84
N ARG A 58 3.62 0.77 7.77
CA ARG A 58 3.53 1.74 8.87
C ARG A 58 2.88 1.14 10.13
N ILE A 59 1.81 0.37 9.96
CA ILE A 59 1.06 -0.24 11.06
C ILE A 59 1.91 -1.31 11.77
N THR A 60 2.68 -2.08 11.01
CA THR A 60 3.43 -3.24 11.53
C THR A 60 4.82 -2.90 12.07
N THR A 61 5.40 -1.74 11.72
CA THR A 61 6.68 -1.30 12.27
C THR A 61 6.68 -1.31 13.82
N PRO A 62 7.73 -1.82 14.47
CA PRO A 62 9.06 -2.13 13.93
C PRO A 62 9.19 -3.51 13.26
N ASN A 63 8.14 -4.33 13.27
CA ASN A 63 8.18 -5.67 12.69
C ASN A 63 7.86 -5.62 11.19
N ALA A 64 8.61 -6.35 10.38
CA ALA A 64 8.29 -6.47 8.96
C ALA A 64 6.99 -7.25 8.78
N PRO A 65 6.04 -6.77 7.95
CA PRO A 65 4.78 -7.47 7.72
C PRO A 65 4.94 -8.72 6.84
N TYR A 66 6.02 -8.78 6.05
CA TYR A 66 6.31 -9.83 5.09
C TYR A 66 7.82 -10.13 5.06
N ASP A 67 8.19 -11.26 4.44
CA ASP A 67 9.60 -11.58 4.19
C ASP A 67 10.26 -10.63 3.15
N ASP A 68 11.59 -10.68 3.07
CA ASP A 68 12.38 -9.79 2.22
C ASP A 68 12.04 -9.89 0.73
N ASN A 69 11.64 -11.07 0.24
CA ASN A 69 11.28 -11.26 -1.16
C ASN A 69 9.98 -10.53 -1.48
N ILE A 70 8.98 -10.67 -0.61
CA ILE A 70 7.71 -9.96 -0.74
C ILE A 70 7.93 -8.46 -0.57
N MET A 71 8.70 -8.03 0.44
CA MET A 71 9.02 -6.63 0.67
C MET A 71 9.68 -5.99 -0.56
N LYS A 72 10.58 -6.70 -1.25
CA LYS A 72 11.21 -6.22 -2.48
C LYS A 72 10.20 -5.97 -3.60
N GLU A 73 9.19 -6.82 -3.77
CA GLU A 73 8.13 -6.60 -4.76
C GLU A 73 7.22 -5.43 -4.37
N ILE A 74 6.92 -5.27 -3.08
CA ILE A 74 6.18 -4.10 -2.56
C ILE A 74 6.94 -2.81 -2.89
N PHE A 75 8.24 -2.76 -2.62
CA PHE A 75 9.07 -1.60 -2.97
C PHE A 75 9.08 -1.33 -4.48
N ARG A 76 9.20 -2.37 -5.31
CA ARG A 76 9.10 -2.23 -6.78
C ARG A 76 7.76 -1.65 -7.20
N LEU A 77 6.66 -2.06 -6.57
CA LEU A 77 5.33 -1.52 -6.85
C LEU A 77 5.21 -0.05 -6.45
N ILE A 78 5.71 0.33 -5.27
CA ILE A 78 5.76 1.72 -4.80
C ILE A 78 6.56 2.60 -5.77
N VAL A 79 7.74 2.14 -6.20
CA VAL A 79 8.55 2.88 -7.19
C VAL A 79 7.83 3.01 -8.52
N ARG A 80 7.12 1.96 -8.97
CA ARG A 80 6.30 2.02 -10.20
C ARG A 80 5.11 2.97 -10.07
N ALA A 81 4.58 3.20 -8.86
CA ALA A 81 3.53 4.18 -8.63
C ALA A 81 4.00 5.63 -8.91
N PHE A 82 5.31 5.89 -8.96
CA PHE A 82 5.85 7.18 -9.37
C PHE A 82 5.95 7.35 -10.89
N LYS A 83 5.71 6.30 -11.67
CA LYS A 83 5.59 6.41 -13.12
C LYS A 83 4.35 7.27 -13.44
N ASN A 84 4.48 8.25 -14.34
CA ASN A 84 3.43 9.22 -14.69
C ASN A 84 3.11 10.26 -13.59
N LEU A 85 4.09 10.65 -12.76
CA LEU A 85 3.91 11.79 -11.85
C LEU A 85 3.69 13.13 -12.59
N ASP A 86 4.00 13.18 -13.88
CA ASP A 86 3.68 14.29 -14.78
C ASP A 86 2.21 14.33 -15.22
N GLU A 87 1.45 13.25 -15.01
CA GLU A 87 0.04 13.12 -15.43
C GLU A 87 -0.92 13.65 -14.35
N ILE A 88 -0.96 14.97 -14.19
CA ILE A 88 -1.72 15.67 -13.14
C ILE A 88 -3.24 15.42 -13.24
N SER A 89 -3.76 15.12 -14.44
CA SER A 89 -5.17 14.81 -14.66
C SER A 89 -5.59 13.40 -14.21
N SER A 90 -4.64 12.53 -13.86
CA SER A 90 -4.95 11.18 -13.39
C SER A 90 -5.73 11.21 -12.07
N CYS A 91 -6.72 10.33 -11.95
CA CYS A 91 -7.50 10.16 -10.72
C CYS A 91 -6.65 9.68 -9.53
N SER A 92 -5.47 9.12 -9.79
CA SER A 92 -4.53 8.64 -8.76
C SER A 92 -3.44 9.65 -8.42
N PHE A 93 -3.37 10.82 -9.08
CA PHE A 93 -2.29 11.78 -8.92
C PHE A 93 -2.06 12.18 -7.45
N SER A 94 -3.13 12.56 -6.73
CA SER A 94 -3.04 12.92 -5.31
C SER A 94 -2.46 11.80 -4.44
N LYS A 95 -2.76 10.54 -4.79
CA LYS A 95 -2.23 9.36 -4.09
C LYS A 95 -0.75 9.16 -4.40
N ARG A 96 -0.33 9.34 -5.64
CA ARG A 96 1.08 9.26 -6.03
C ARG A 96 1.92 10.28 -5.25
N VAL A 97 1.42 11.52 -5.11
CA VAL A 97 2.05 12.56 -4.29
C VAL A 97 2.12 12.15 -2.82
N SER A 98 1.03 11.63 -2.24
CA SER A 98 1.00 11.18 -0.84
C SER A 98 2.01 10.06 -0.53
N ILE A 99 2.14 9.09 -1.45
CA ILE A 99 3.13 8.02 -1.34
C ILE A 99 4.55 8.63 -1.39
N LEU A 100 4.81 9.56 -2.32
CA LEU A 100 6.11 10.22 -2.46
C LEU A 100 6.51 11.02 -1.22
N GLU A 101 5.59 11.85 -0.71
CA GLU A 101 5.81 12.65 0.51
C GLU A 101 6.13 11.77 1.71
N THR A 102 5.53 10.59 1.78
CA THR A 102 5.83 9.64 2.85
C THR A 102 7.24 9.09 2.72
N VAL A 103 7.57 8.55 1.54
CA VAL A 103 8.88 7.93 1.30
C VAL A 103 10.00 8.94 1.53
N ALA A 104 9.79 10.21 1.16
CA ALA A 104 10.77 11.29 1.35
C ALA A 104 10.99 11.72 2.82
N LYS A 105 10.09 11.36 3.75
CA LYS A 105 10.21 11.69 5.18
C LYS A 105 11.03 10.66 5.96
N VAL A 106 11.39 9.54 5.34
CA VAL A 106 12.22 8.47 5.90
C VAL A 106 13.67 8.69 5.45
#